data_AF-A0A0E9LZB9-F1
#
_entry.id   AF-A0A0E9LZB9-F1
#
_cell.length_a   1.000
_cell.length_b   1.000
_cell.length_c   1.000
_cell.angle_alpha   90.00
_cell.angle_beta   90.00
_cell.angle_gamma   90.00
#
_symmetry.space_group_name_H-M   'P 1'
#
loop_
_entity.id
_entity.type
_entity.pdbx_description
1 polymer ?
#
loop_
_entity_poly.entity_id
_entity_poly.type
_entity_poly.pdbx_seq_one_letter_code
_entity_poly.pdbx_strand_id
1 'polypeptide(L)'
;MQLITREFTNYKSAQYQVTIGQKTQEWDAFLISFANSTQYGNNFHIAPQARIDDGLIDVCLIRDFPKVTAPALLISMLDQSIDKNKYDVIIKASEVLIEHEEELLGHVDGEPVHLGKKAQVSILPLALNVAAPPANLKQTQNILSPLIEMLPAMTRN
;
A
#
# COMPACT_ATOMS: atom_id res chain seq x y z
N MET A 1 -5.72 -19.46 -6.19
CA MET A 1 -6.81 -18.46 -6.11
C MET A 1 -7.87 -18.78 -5.05
N GLN A 2 -8.25 -20.05 -4.84
CA GLN A 2 -9.28 -20.42 -3.84
C GLN A 2 -9.03 -19.92 -2.41
N LEU A 3 -7.76 -19.91 -1.96
CA LEU A 3 -7.39 -19.41 -0.63
C LEU A 3 -7.66 -17.90 -0.49
N ILE A 4 -7.22 -17.09 -1.46
CA ILE A 4 -7.40 -15.63 -1.45
C ILE A 4 -8.89 -15.28 -1.40
N THR A 5 -9.71 -15.90 -2.25
CA THR A 5 -11.15 -15.64 -2.28
C THR A 5 -11.84 -16.01 -0.96
N ARG A 6 -11.44 -17.13 -0.34
CA ARG A 6 -12.01 -17.61 0.93
C ARG A 6 -11.62 -16.72 2.11
N GLU A 7 -10.34 -16.38 2.22
CA GLU A 7 -9.85 -15.57 3.34
C GLU A 7 -10.26 -14.11 3.20
N PHE A 8 -10.32 -13.58 1.98
CA PHE A 8 -10.72 -12.19 1.73
C PHE A 8 -12.13 -11.86 2.25
N THR A 9 -13.07 -12.79 2.10
CA THR A 9 -14.44 -12.59 2.61
C THR A 9 -14.52 -12.66 4.13
N ASN A 10 -13.60 -13.38 4.77
CA ASN A 10 -13.58 -13.55 6.23
C ASN A 10 -12.71 -12.49 6.93
N TYR A 11 -11.78 -11.86 6.22
CA TYR A 11 -10.86 -10.87 6.77
C TYR A 11 -11.62 -9.61 7.20
N LYS A 12 -11.42 -9.25 8.47
CA LYS A 12 -12.03 -8.08 9.11
C LYS A 12 -10.99 -6.99 9.29
N SER A 13 -11.45 -5.76 9.11
CA SER A 13 -10.68 -4.58 9.50
C SER A 13 -10.47 -4.58 11.02
N ALA A 14 -9.37 -4.00 11.46
CA ALA A 14 -9.06 -3.81 12.87
C ALA A 14 -8.90 -2.32 13.18
N GLN A 15 -9.04 -1.96 14.45
CA GLN A 15 -8.89 -0.59 14.91
C GLN A 15 -7.44 -0.33 15.32
N TYR A 16 -6.80 0.64 14.70
CA TYR A 16 -5.42 1.04 14.96
C TYR A 16 -5.39 2.45 15.51
N GLN A 17 -4.55 2.70 16.51
CA GLN A 17 -4.19 4.04 16.90
C GLN A 17 -3.00 4.51 16.06
N VAL A 18 -3.21 5.56 15.27
CA VAL A 18 -2.22 6.09 14.34
C VAL A 18 -1.85 7.50 14.76
N THR A 19 -0.56 7.73 15.01
CA THR A 19 -0.04 9.05 15.33
C THR A 19 0.86 9.55 14.21
N ILE A 20 0.53 10.73 13.68
CA ILE A 20 1.29 11.45 12.66
C ILE A 20 1.55 12.87 13.16
N GLY A 21 2.82 13.21 13.38
CA GLY A 21 3.19 14.47 14.04
C GLY A 21 2.61 14.55 15.45
N GLN A 22 1.81 15.58 15.73
CA GLN A 22 1.13 15.77 17.02
C GLN A 22 -0.31 15.25 17.06
N LYS A 23 -0.80 14.66 15.97
CA LYS A 23 -2.18 14.19 15.87
C LYS A 23 -2.22 12.68 16.03
N THR A 24 -2.98 12.22 17.01
CA THR A 24 -3.32 10.82 17.20
C THR A 24 -4.78 10.62 16.85
N GLN A 25 -5.08 9.59 16.07
CA GLN A 25 -6.44 9.25 15.66
C GLN A 25 -6.61 7.73 15.61
N GLU A 26 -7.81 7.27 15.94
CA GLU A 26 -8.21 5.87 15.74
C GLU A 26 -8.70 5.65 14.30
N TRP A 27 -8.25 4.56 13.71
CA TRP A 27 -8.55 4.17 12.33
C TRP A 27 -9.01 2.72 12.27
N ASP A 28 -10.23 2.49 11.81
CA ASP A 28 -10.66 1.17 11.37
C ASP A 28 -10.10 0.91 9.97
N ALA A 29 -9.07 0.08 9.90
CA ALA A 29 -8.34 -0.17 8.65
C ALA A 29 -8.38 -1.65 8.27
N PHE A 30 -8.72 -1.89 7.00
CA PHE A 30 -8.52 -3.16 6.32
C PHE A 30 -7.05 -3.35 5.94
N LEU A 31 -6.38 -2.27 5.52
CA LEU A 31 -4.96 -2.25 5.18
C LEU A 31 -4.36 -0.91 5.58
N ILE A 32 -3.16 -0.95 6.17
CA ILE A 32 -2.29 0.20 6.33
C ILE A 32 -0.99 -0.14 5.62
N SER A 33 -0.57 0.71 4.69
CA SER A 33 0.67 0.53 3.95
C SER A 33 1.53 1.79 3.98
N PHE A 34 2.83 1.58 3.94
CA PHE A 34 3.85 2.63 3.97
C PHE A 34 4.65 2.52 2.69
N ALA A 35 4.47 3.48 1.79
CA ALA A 35 5.03 3.44 0.45
C ALA A 35 6.12 4.50 0.27
N ASN A 36 7.35 4.05 -0.03
CA ASN A 36 8.46 4.91 -0.45
C ASN A 36 8.34 5.33 -1.92
N SER A 37 7.59 4.58 -2.73
CA SER A 37 7.47 4.74 -4.18
C SER A 37 6.03 4.46 -4.62
N THR A 38 5.73 4.68 -5.90
CA THR A 38 4.34 4.75 -6.36
C THR A 38 3.61 3.40 -6.40
N GLN A 39 4.35 2.30 -6.56
CA GLN A 39 3.79 0.98 -6.90
C GLN A 39 4.31 -0.15 -6.02
N TYR A 40 3.49 -1.19 -5.85
CA TYR A 40 3.91 -2.49 -5.29
C TYR A 40 4.63 -3.38 -6.31
N GLY A 41 4.41 -3.15 -7.61
CA GLY A 41 4.82 -4.03 -8.70
C GLY A 41 3.66 -4.26 -9.67
N ASN A 42 3.97 -4.81 -10.85
CA ASN A 42 3.01 -5.08 -11.92
C ASN A 42 2.08 -3.90 -12.22
N ASN A 43 2.56 -2.64 -12.10
CA ASN A 43 1.77 -1.44 -12.37
C ASN A 43 0.52 -1.27 -11.46
N PHE A 44 0.49 -1.89 -10.27
CA PHE A 44 -0.44 -1.52 -9.20
C PHE A 44 0.11 -0.35 -8.39
N HIS A 45 -0.50 0.82 -8.54
CA HIS A 45 -0.09 2.05 -7.89
C HIS A 45 -0.90 2.28 -6.62
N ILE A 46 -0.33 1.93 -5.47
CA ILE A 46 -0.94 2.17 -4.15
C ILE A 46 -0.79 3.62 -3.69
N ALA A 47 0.27 4.29 -4.13
CA ALA A 47 0.62 5.65 -3.74
C ALA A 47 1.03 6.47 -4.97
N PRO A 48 0.10 6.80 -5.89
CA PRO A 48 0.45 7.39 -7.19
C PRO A 48 1.26 8.69 -7.12
N GLN A 49 1.15 9.42 -6.01
CA GLN A 49 1.82 10.71 -5.77
C GLN A 49 3.10 10.59 -4.91
N ALA A 50 3.54 9.36 -4.61
CA ALA A 50 4.74 9.11 -3.84
C ALA A 50 5.98 9.59 -4.57
N ARG A 51 6.93 10.13 -3.81
CA ARG A 51 8.20 10.61 -4.33
C ARG A 51 9.34 10.09 -3.48
N ILE A 52 10.30 9.45 -4.12
CA ILE A 52 11.47 8.86 -3.46
C ILE A 52 12.44 9.90 -2.88
N ASP A 53 12.26 11.19 -3.21
CA ASP A 53 13.20 12.28 -2.94
C ASP A 53 12.62 13.43 -2.11
N ASP A 54 11.37 13.34 -1.65
CA ASP A 54 10.72 14.42 -0.89
C ASP A 54 10.93 14.30 0.63
N GLY A 55 11.57 13.22 1.09
CA GLY A 55 11.84 12.97 2.50
C GLY A 55 10.58 12.65 3.30
N LEU A 56 9.54 12.12 2.65
CA LEU A 56 8.28 11.69 3.25
C LEU A 56 7.99 10.23 2.89
N ILE A 57 7.16 9.59 3.70
CA ILE A 57 6.53 8.30 3.42
C ILE A 57 5.04 8.54 3.13
N ASP A 58 4.50 7.88 2.11
CA ASP A 58 3.07 7.88 1.82
C ASP A 58 2.39 6.76 2.63
N VAL A 59 1.54 7.16 3.58
CA VAL A 59 0.76 6.25 4.43
C VAL A 59 -0.61 6.06 3.78
N CYS A 60 -0.79 4.91 3.14
CA CYS A 60 -2.02 4.54 2.45
C CYS A 60 -2.89 3.70 3.39
N LEU A 61 -4.02 4.28 3.80
CA LEU A 61 -5.01 3.62 4.64
C LEU A 61 -6.21 3.22 3.79
N ILE A 62 -6.59 1.95 3.83
CA ILE A 62 -7.85 1.46 3.28
C ILE A 62 -8.74 1.09 4.46
N ARG A 63 -9.83 1.82 4.62
CA ARG A 63 -10.88 1.57 5.63
C ARG A 63 -11.66 0.31 5.32
N ASP A 64 -12.49 -0.13 6.24
CA ASP A 64 -13.44 -1.20 5.93
C ASP A 64 -14.36 -0.80 4.76
N PHE A 65 -14.55 -1.74 3.83
CA PHE A 65 -15.33 -1.50 2.61
C PHE A 65 -16.17 -2.73 2.26
N PRO A 66 -17.31 -2.55 1.57
CA PRO A 66 -18.11 -3.68 1.10
C PRO A 66 -17.27 -4.56 0.17
N LYS A 67 -17.07 -5.84 0.50
CA LYS A 67 -16.17 -6.74 -0.27
C LYS A 67 -16.52 -6.83 -1.77
N VAL A 68 -17.78 -6.57 -2.14
CA VAL A 68 -18.23 -6.50 -3.54
C VAL A 68 -17.56 -5.38 -4.35
N THR A 69 -17.04 -4.34 -3.69
CA THR A 69 -16.33 -3.22 -4.32
C THR A 69 -14.82 -3.47 -4.44
N ALA A 70 -14.32 -4.63 -4.03
CA ALA A 70 -12.91 -4.97 -4.16
C ALA A 70 -12.36 -4.87 -5.60
N PRO A 71 -13.10 -5.29 -6.65
CA PRO A 71 -12.63 -5.11 -8.02
C PRO A 71 -12.47 -3.62 -8.39
N ALA A 72 -13.35 -2.75 -7.89
CA ALA A 72 -13.24 -1.31 -8.13
C ALA A 72 -12.00 -0.71 -7.45
N LEU A 73 -11.65 -1.18 -6.25
CA LEU A 73 -10.40 -0.80 -5.57
C LEU A 73 -9.16 -1.28 -6.33
N LEU A 74 -9.18 -2.47 -6.93
CA LEU A 74 -8.09 -2.93 -7.78
C LEU A 74 -7.96 -2.08 -9.04
N ILE A 75 -9.09 -1.74 -9.68
CA ILE A 75 -9.10 -0.85 -10.84
C ILE A 75 -8.54 0.53 -10.48
N SER A 76 -8.89 1.07 -9.31
CA SER A 76 -8.40 2.39 -8.89
C SER A 76 -6.88 2.43 -8.65
N MET A 77 -6.26 1.31 -8.29
CA MET A 77 -4.81 1.18 -8.22
C MET A 77 -4.16 1.07 -9.61
N LEU A 78 -4.86 0.54 -10.61
CA LEU A 78 -4.35 0.42 -11.98
C LEU A 78 -4.42 1.74 -12.75
N ASP A 79 -5.52 2.48 -12.60
CA ASP A 79 -5.74 3.77 -13.26
C ASP A 79 -5.26 4.97 -12.42
N GLN A 80 -4.62 4.69 -11.27
CA GLN A 80 -4.04 5.68 -10.35
C GLN A 80 -5.08 6.66 -9.76
N SER A 81 -6.35 6.24 -9.68
CA SER A 81 -7.44 7.00 -9.05
C SER A 81 -7.67 6.67 -7.58
N ILE A 82 -6.85 5.79 -6.99
CA ILE A 82 -6.76 5.66 -5.53
C ILE A 82 -6.47 7.04 -4.90
N ASP A 83 -7.03 7.28 -3.72
CA ASP A 83 -7.19 8.57 -3.01
C ASP A 83 -8.36 9.46 -3.50
N LYS A 84 -9.21 8.97 -4.40
CA LYS A 84 -10.43 9.70 -4.84
C LYS A 84 -11.73 9.09 -4.29
N ASN A 85 -11.64 8.00 -3.54
CA ASN A 85 -12.80 7.30 -3.00
C ASN A 85 -12.83 7.40 -1.47
N LYS A 86 -14.02 7.26 -0.88
CA LYS A 86 -14.27 7.48 0.55
C LYS A 86 -13.66 6.41 1.47
N TYR A 87 -13.14 5.32 0.89
CA TYR A 87 -12.59 4.19 1.65
C TYR A 87 -11.07 4.25 1.78
N ASP A 88 -10.42 5.18 1.09
CA ASP A 88 -8.98 5.27 0.98
C ASP A 88 -8.52 6.67 1.37
N VAL A 89 -7.40 6.74 2.07
CA VAL A 89 -6.77 7.99 2.48
C VAL A 89 -5.27 7.82 2.32
N ILE A 90 -4.63 8.78 1.64
CA ILE A 90 -3.17 8.86 1.58
C ILE A 90 -2.69 10.07 2.39
N ILE A 91 -1.80 9.82 3.35
CA ILE A 91 -1.21 10.87 4.20
C ILE A 91 0.30 10.81 4.07
N LYS A 92 0.93 11.95 3.75
CA LYS A 92 2.39 12.07 3.77
C LYS A 92 2.90 12.43 5.15
N ALA A 93 3.94 11.74 5.61
CA ALA A 93 4.55 11.98 6.92
C ALA A 93 6.06 11.70 6.86
N SER A 94 6.85 12.29 7.76
CA SER A 94 8.25 11.88 7.95
C SER A 94 8.38 10.74 8.98
N GLU A 95 7.40 10.64 9.87
CA GLU A 95 7.35 9.65 10.94
C GLU A 95 5.89 9.33 11.28
N VAL A 96 5.62 8.04 11.49
CA VAL A 96 4.31 7.52 11.86
C VAL A 96 4.47 6.48 12.94
N LEU A 97 3.58 6.52 13.92
CA LEU A 97 3.48 5.53 14.96
C LEU A 97 2.14 4.80 14.86
N ILE A 98 2.20 3.48 14.83
CA ILE A 98 1.03 2.58 14.84
C ILE A 98 1.03 1.81 16.15
N GLU A 99 -0.12 1.83 16.82
CA GLU A 99 -0.39 1.07 18.03
C GLU A 99 -1.65 0.23 17.83
N HIS A 100 -1.62 -1.01 18.34
CA HIS A 100 -2.71 -1.96 18.26
C HIS A 100 -2.76 -2.79 19.56
N GLU A 101 -3.96 -3.21 19.97
CA GLU A 101 -4.13 -3.95 21.23
C GLU A 101 -3.46 -5.33 21.20
N GLU A 102 -3.46 -5.96 20.03
CA GLU A 102 -2.82 -7.25 19.75
C GLU A 102 -1.52 -7.07 18.94
N GLU A 103 -0.82 -8.17 18.73
CA GLU A 103 0.41 -8.19 17.93
C GLU A 103 0.16 -7.74 16.48
N LEU A 104 0.95 -6.76 16.04
CA LEU A 104 1.03 -6.29 14.66
C LEU A 104 1.87 -7.27 13.84
N LEU A 105 1.20 -7.89 12.89
CA LEU A 105 1.83 -8.66 11.82
C LEU A 105 1.87 -7.80 10.57
N GLY A 106 2.98 -7.86 9.84
CA GLY A 106 3.14 -7.07 8.62
C GLY A 106 4.05 -7.75 7.61
N HIS A 107 4.22 -7.08 6.48
CA HIS A 107 5.25 -7.44 5.51
C HIS A 107 6.16 -6.23 5.28
N VAL A 108 7.46 -6.47 5.18
CA VAL A 108 8.46 -5.48 4.75
C VAL A 108 9.10 -6.01 3.48
N ASP A 109 8.92 -5.31 2.37
CA ASP A 109 9.37 -5.74 1.03
C ASP A 109 8.97 -7.18 0.65
N GLY A 110 7.83 -7.64 1.17
CA GLY A 110 7.28 -8.98 0.93
C GLY A 110 7.61 -10.03 1.99
N GLU A 111 8.54 -9.74 2.91
CA GLU A 111 8.91 -10.65 3.99
C GLU A 111 8.04 -10.46 5.24
N PRO A 112 7.50 -11.53 5.85
CA PRO A 112 6.64 -11.42 7.02
C PRO A 112 7.44 -11.00 8.27
N VAL A 113 6.87 -10.08 9.04
CA VAL A 113 7.48 -9.53 10.26
C VAL A 113 6.49 -9.46 11.43
N HIS A 114 7.02 -9.62 12.63
CA HIS A 114 6.33 -9.39 13.89
C HIS A 114 6.79 -8.06 14.47
N LEU A 115 5.88 -7.11 14.63
CA LEU A 115 6.20 -5.73 15.04
C LEU A 115 5.81 -5.45 16.51
N GLY A 116 5.42 -6.48 17.25
CA GLY A 116 4.88 -6.33 18.60
C GLY A 116 3.57 -5.54 18.57
N LYS A 117 3.25 -4.78 19.62
CA LYS A 117 2.01 -3.98 19.69
C LYS A 117 2.16 -2.55 19.17
N LYS A 118 3.39 -2.16 18.82
CA LYS A 118 3.77 -0.79 18.51
C LYS A 118 4.83 -0.79 17.41
N ALA A 119 4.51 -0.18 16.27
CA ALA A 119 5.43 -0.02 15.16
C ALA A 119 5.69 1.47 14.91
N GLN A 120 6.96 1.86 14.85
CA GLN A 120 7.40 3.19 14.46
C GLN A 120 8.02 3.12 13.07
N VAL A 121 7.49 3.89 12.14
CA VAL A 121 7.95 3.98 10.76
C VAL A 121 8.48 5.39 10.54
N SER A 122 9.76 5.51 10.18
CA SER A 122 10.42 6.79 9.94
C SER A 122 11.20 6.77 8.65
N ILE A 123 11.13 7.87 7.89
CA ILE A 123 11.90 8.02 6.66
C ILE A 123 13.34 8.47 6.96
N LEU A 124 14.30 7.89 6.26
CA LEU A 124 15.68 8.38 6.22
C LEU A 124 15.89 9.10 4.88
N PRO A 125 15.81 10.44 4.85
CA PRO A 125 15.82 11.18 3.60
C PRO A 125 17.17 11.02 2.88
N LEU A 126 17.11 10.67 1.59
CA LEU A 126 18.27 10.56 0.70
C LEU A 126 19.38 9.64 1.25
N ALA A 127 19.01 8.58 1.98
CA ALA A 127 19.96 7.68 2.63
C ALA A 127 20.83 6.86 1.66
N LEU A 128 20.42 6.71 0.40
CA LEU A 128 21.08 5.87 -0.60
C LEU A 128 21.46 6.68 -1.84
N ASN A 129 22.68 6.46 -2.33
CA ASN A 129 23.11 6.89 -3.66
C ASN A 129 22.87 5.74 -4.65
N VAL A 130 22.00 5.96 -5.62
CA VAL A 130 21.57 4.92 -6.57
C VAL A 130 21.91 5.34 -8.00
N ALA A 131 22.44 4.41 -8.80
CA ALA A 131 22.63 4.61 -10.24
C ALA A 131 21.28 4.49 -10.96
N ALA A 132 20.90 5.50 -11.73
CA ALA A 132 19.67 5.52 -12.51
C ALA A 132 19.96 5.81 -13.99
N PRO A 133 19.15 5.28 -14.93
CA PRO A 133 19.28 5.61 -16.34
C PRO A 133 19.00 7.12 -16.56
N PRO A 134 19.63 7.73 -17.59
CA PRO A 134 19.34 9.12 -17.94
C PRO A 134 17.87 9.29 -18.34
N ALA A 135 17.31 10.47 -18.09
CA ALA A 135 15.88 10.73 -18.20
C ALA A 135 15.28 10.45 -19.60
N ASN A 136 16.12 10.46 -20.65
CA ASN A 136 15.74 10.15 -22.03
C ASN A 136 15.52 8.66 -22.31
N LEU A 137 15.89 7.76 -21.39
CA LEU A 137 15.68 6.31 -21.51
C LEU A 137 14.48 5.80 -20.70
N LYS A 138 13.59 6.69 -20.25
CA LYS A 138 12.35 6.29 -19.58
C LYS A 138 11.48 5.49 -20.55
N GLN A 139 11.32 4.19 -20.30
CA GLN A 139 10.41 3.33 -21.06
C GLN A 139 8.96 3.75 -20.78
N THR A 140 8.18 3.91 -21.84
CA THR A 140 6.71 4.01 -21.76
C THR A 140 6.15 2.64 -21.39
N GLN A 141 5.49 2.57 -20.24
CA GLN A 141 4.93 1.32 -19.71
C GLN A 141 3.50 1.11 -20.23
N ASN A 142 3.16 -0.15 -20.51
CA ASN A 142 1.83 -0.54 -20.97
C ASN A 142 0.92 -0.75 -19.75
N ILE A 143 -0.12 0.07 -19.62
CA ILE A 143 -1.07 0.06 -18.50
C ILE A 143 -1.84 -1.27 -18.36
N LEU A 144 -1.92 -2.08 -19.42
CA LEU A 144 -2.63 -3.36 -19.43
C LEU A 144 -1.77 -4.55 -18.98
N SER A 145 -0.45 -4.38 -18.86
CA SER A 145 0.47 -5.44 -18.44
C SER A 145 0.04 -6.19 -17.17
N PRO A 146 -0.35 -5.52 -16.06
CA PRO A 146 -0.90 -6.17 -14.86
C PRO A 146 -1.99 -7.20 -15.13
N LEU A 147 -3.02 -6.80 -15.89
CA LEU A 147 -4.16 -7.65 -16.18
C LEU A 147 -3.72 -8.85 -17.04
N ILE A 148 -2.85 -8.60 -18.02
CA ILE A 148 -2.30 -9.64 -18.90
C ILE A 148 -1.45 -10.65 -18.12
N GLU A 149 -0.73 -10.24 -17.09
CA GLU A 149 0.07 -11.10 -16.22
C GLU A 149 -0.75 -11.85 -15.17
N MET A 150 -1.96 -11.40 -14.85
CA MET A 150 -2.91 -12.14 -14.01
C MET A 150 -3.63 -13.27 -14.78
N LEU A 151 -3.80 -13.12 -16.10
CA LEU A 151 -4.43 -14.11 -16.99
C LEU A 151 -3.68 -15.46 -17.19
N PRO A 152 -2.33 -15.59 -17.16
CA PRO A 152 -1.64 -16.85 -17.42
C PRO A 152 -1.79 -17.86 -16.27
N ALA A 153 -2.34 -17.45 -15.12
CA ALA A 153 -2.79 -18.34 -14.06
C ALA A 153 -4.16 -18.97 -14.34
N MET A 154 -4.83 -18.63 -15.45
CA MET A 154 -6.15 -19.16 -15.86
C MET A 154 -6.10 -20.27 -16.93
N THR A 155 -4.92 -20.59 -17.50
CA THR A 155 -4.79 -21.56 -18.61
C THR A 155 -3.95 -22.79 -18.27
N ARG A 156 -3.61 -23.04 -17.00
CA ARG A 156 -3.12 -24.35 -16.55
C ARG A 156 -4.24 -25.13 -15.86
N ASN A 157 -5.10 -25.73 -16.68
CA ASN A 157 -5.78 -26.98 -16.35
C ASN A 157 -5.03 -28.12 -17.03
#